data_AF-A0A2N2WDG0-F1
#
_entry.id   AF-A0A2N2WDG0-F1
#
_cell.length_a   1.000
_cell.length_b   1.000
_cell.length_c   1.000
_cell.angle_alpha   90.00
_cell.angle_beta   90.00
_cell.angle_gamma   90.00
#
_symmetry.space_group_name_H-M   'P 1'
#
loop_
_entity.id
_entity.type
_entity.pdbx_description
1 polymer ?
#
loop_
_entity_poly.entity_id
_entity_poly.type
_entity_poly.pdbx_seq_one_letter_code
_entity_poly.pdbx_strand_id
1 'polypeptide(L)'
;MGQDFDFFKTSMPDSRKADFYLGCLDGSIFIDFNFTSDKLINLCRISFDGYGCCNLDSNAKCLDEQLSKDFIEQINKHNLDQEKITKIVLELIRLNKDNIWIDALEEYKLIDKK
;
A
#
# COMPACT_ATOMS: atom_id res chain seq x y z
N MET A 1 -7.08 -19.84 -5.12
CA MET A 1 -6.82 -18.87 -6.19
C MET A 1 -6.77 -17.51 -5.52
N GLY A 2 -5.58 -16.89 -5.49
CA GLY A 2 -5.43 -15.56 -4.91
C GLY A 2 -6.15 -14.53 -5.77
N GLN A 3 -6.67 -13.48 -5.15
CA GLN A 3 -7.14 -12.31 -5.87
C GLN A 3 -5.96 -11.66 -6.58
N ASP A 4 -6.13 -11.35 -7.86
CA ASP A 4 -5.19 -10.48 -8.57
C ASP A 4 -5.58 -9.03 -8.28
N PHE A 5 -4.63 -8.27 -7.73
CA PHE A 5 -4.83 -6.86 -7.42
C PHE A 5 -4.43 -5.95 -8.57
N ASP A 6 -3.61 -6.44 -9.51
CA ASP A 6 -3.05 -5.67 -10.61
C ASP A 6 -2.51 -4.31 -10.15
N PHE A 7 -1.50 -4.34 -9.29
CA PHE A 7 -0.87 -3.11 -8.80
C PHE A 7 -0.21 -2.37 -9.96
N PHE A 8 -0.46 -1.07 -10.03
CA PHE A 8 0.15 -0.18 -11.01
C PHE A 8 0.70 1.07 -10.34
N LYS A 9 1.77 1.61 -10.91
CA LYS A 9 2.33 2.88 -10.46
C LYS A 9 1.46 4.01 -10.96
N THR A 10 1.25 4.99 -10.10
CA THR A 10 0.51 6.20 -10.46
C THR A 10 1.22 7.44 -9.94
N SER A 11 0.68 8.60 -10.24
CA SER A 11 1.07 9.88 -9.66
C SER A 11 -0.14 10.56 -9.04
N MET A 12 0.12 11.41 -8.05
CA MET A 12 -0.90 12.19 -7.36
C MET A 12 -0.61 13.68 -7.52
N PRO A 13 -1.63 14.55 -7.43
CA PRO A 13 -1.43 16.00 -7.46
C PRO A 13 -0.54 16.48 -6.31
N ASP A 14 0.16 17.60 -6.51
CA ASP A 14 1.17 18.14 -5.57
C ASP A 14 0.65 18.40 -4.13
N SER A 15 -0.67 18.54 -3.96
CA SER A 15 -1.32 18.67 -2.67
C SER A 15 -1.33 17.37 -1.85
N ARG A 16 -1.14 16.22 -2.49
CA ARG A 16 -1.07 14.88 -1.89
C ARG A 16 0.37 14.38 -2.01
N LYS A 17 1.20 14.74 -1.02
CA LYS A 17 2.63 14.39 -1.00
C LYS A 17 2.89 13.03 -0.37
N ALA A 18 3.60 12.19 -1.11
CA ALA A 18 4.24 10.97 -0.68
C ALA A 18 5.41 10.65 -1.63
N ASP A 19 6.27 9.71 -1.24
CA ASP A 19 7.43 9.31 -2.04
C ASP A 19 7.05 8.34 -3.18
N PHE A 20 6.08 7.47 -2.94
CA PHE A 20 5.59 6.50 -3.93
C PHE A 20 4.07 6.38 -3.91
N TYR A 21 3.48 6.07 -5.06
CA TYR A 21 2.05 5.86 -5.21
C TYR A 21 1.77 4.60 -6.01
N LEU A 22 0.88 3.76 -5.49
CA LEU A 22 0.31 2.64 -6.23
C LEU A 22 -1.21 2.78 -6.29
N GLY A 23 -1.77 2.35 -7.41
CA GLY A 23 -3.19 2.01 -7.53
C GLY A 23 -3.36 0.50 -7.67
N CYS A 24 -4.52 -0.02 -7.32
CA CYS A 24 -4.91 -1.39 -7.62
C CYS A 24 -6.43 -1.52 -7.79
N LEU A 25 -6.87 -2.69 -8.27
CA LEU A 25 -8.27 -3.00 -8.54
C LEU A 25 -8.93 -1.96 -9.45
N ASP A 26 -8.31 -1.74 -10.61
CA ASP A 26 -8.76 -0.76 -11.62
C ASP A 26 -8.92 0.68 -11.07
N GLY A 27 -8.06 1.04 -10.11
CA GLY A 27 -8.08 2.37 -9.50
C GLY A 27 -9.13 2.54 -8.38
N SER A 28 -9.78 1.47 -7.95
CA SER A 28 -10.69 1.50 -6.78
C SER A 28 -9.95 1.80 -5.48
N ILE A 29 -8.64 1.53 -5.46
CA ILE A 29 -7.77 1.73 -4.29
C ILE A 29 -6.52 2.48 -4.70
N PHE A 30 -6.15 3.48 -3.90
CA PHE A 30 -4.88 4.19 -4.02
C PHE A 30 -4.12 4.14 -2.71
N ILE A 31 -2.83 3.83 -2.78
CA ILE A 31 -1.97 3.64 -1.62
C ILE A 31 -0.74 4.53 -1.79
N ASP A 32 -0.48 5.34 -0.77
CA ASP A 32 0.65 6.25 -0.70
C ASP A 32 1.67 5.74 0.30
N PHE A 33 2.93 5.73 -0.10
CA PHE A 33 4.04 5.25 0.72
C PHE A 33 5.09 6.33 0.88
N ASN A 34 5.69 6.38 2.07
CA ASN A 34 6.88 7.21 2.31
C ASN A 34 8.11 6.34 2.58
N PHE A 35 9.25 6.87 2.19
CA PHE A 35 10.56 6.39 2.56
C PHE A 35 11.05 7.17 3.78
N THR A 36 11.10 6.49 4.91
CA THR A 36 11.48 7.09 6.20
C THR A 36 12.99 7.38 6.26
N SER A 37 13.40 8.22 7.21
CA SER A 37 14.83 8.47 7.52
C SER A 37 15.59 7.20 7.88
N ASP A 38 14.89 6.21 8.45
CA ASP A 38 15.43 4.90 8.83
C ASP A 38 15.54 3.94 7.63
N LYS A 39 15.29 4.44 6.41
CA LYS A 39 15.31 3.69 5.16
C LYS A 39 14.28 2.56 5.10
N LEU A 40 13.17 2.74 5.79
CA LEU A 40 12.02 1.83 5.77
C LEU A 40 10.86 2.44 5.01
N ILE A 41 10.06 1.57 4.40
CA ILE A 41 8.83 1.96 3.72
C ILE A 41 7.67 1.91 4.71
N ASN A 42 6.85 2.96 4.74
CA ASN A 42 5.61 2.99 5.51
C ASN A 42 4.40 3.32 4.62
N LEU A 43 3.21 3.02 5.13
CA LEU A 43 1.94 3.38 4.50
C LEU A 43 1.46 4.69 5.11
N CYS A 44 1.51 5.76 4.33
CA CYS A 44 1.10 7.09 4.78
C CYS A 44 -0.42 7.26 4.64
N ARG A 45 -0.96 6.76 3.53
CA ARG A 45 -2.37 6.92 3.20
C ARG A 45 -2.86 5.73 2.38
N ILE A 46 -4.11 5.38 2.60
CA ILE A 46 -4.85 4.48 1.72
C ILE A 46 -6.23 5.07 1.44
N SER A 47 -6.66 5.01 0.18
CA SER A 47 -7.94 5.52 -0.30
C SER A 47 -8.72 4.37 -0.89
N PHE A 48 -10.02 4.33 -0.60
CA PHE A 48 -10.95 3.35 -1.13
C PHE A 48 -12.16 4.05 -1.73
N ASP A 49 -12.59 3.59 -2.90
CA ASP A 49 -13.88 3.99 -3.44
C ASP A 49 -15.01 3.62 -2.47
N GLY A 50 -15.96 4.54 -2.27
CA GLY A 50 -17.07 4.35 -1.33
C GLY A 50 -16.76 4.62 0.15
N TYR A 51 -15.49 4.62 0.58
CA TYR A 51 -15.13 4.91 1.99
C TYR A 51 -14.36 6.22 2.17
N GLY A 52 -13.53 6.61 1.19
CA GLY A 52 -12.71 7.82 1.26
C GLY A 52 -11.24 7.53 1.60
N CYS A 53 -10.56 8.52 2.20
CA CYS A 53 -9.11 8.49 2.44
C CYS A 53 -8.77 8.32 3.93
N CYS A 54 -7.97 7.30 4.25
CA CYS A 54 -7.43 7.05 5.57
C CYS A 54 -5.97 7.53 5.63
N ASN A 55 -5.67 8.48 6.51
CA ASN A 55 -4.29 8.92 6.79
C ASN A 55 -3.76 8.21 8.03
N LEU A 56 -2.56 7.67 7.94
CA LEU A 56 -1.93 6.89 9.01
C LEU A 56 -0.79 7.65 9.71
N ASP A 57 -0.35 8.78 9.14
CA ASP A 57 0.64 9.75 9.66
C ASP A 57 1.56 9.18 10.76
N SER A 58 1.31 9.53 12.04
CA SER A 58 2.20 9.25 13.17
C SER A 58 2.14 7.80 13.67
N ASN A 59 1.12 7.05 13.30
CA ASN A 59 0.86 5.70 13.80
C ASN A 59 1.14 4.62 12.75
N ALA A 60 1.62 5.02 11.57
CA ALA A 60 1.97 4.12 10.49
C ALA A 60 3.11 3.19 10.93
N LYS A 61 2.85 1.89 10.92
CA LYS A 61 3.88 0.86 11.05
C LYS A 61 4.62 0.74 9.72
N CYS A 62 5.93 0.52 9.81
CA CYS A 62 6.79 0.33 8.65
C CYS A 62 6.93 -1.16 8.31
N LEU A 63 7.31 -1.44 7.07
CA LEU A 63 7.92 -2.70 6.68
C LEU A 63 9.26 -2.88 7.41
N ASP A 64 9.71 -4.13 7.54
CA ASP A 64 11.08 -4.42 7.95
C ASP A 64 12.10 -4.02 6.88
N GLU A 65 13.39 -4.11 7.22
CA GLU A 65 14.47 -3.71 6.31
C GLU A 65 14.50 -4.51 5.01
N GLN A 66 14.21 -5.81 5.05
CA GLN A 66 14.29 -6.68 3.87
C GLN A 66 13.13 -6.39 2.93
N LEU A 67 11.91 -6.35 3.46
CA LEU A 67 10.72 -6.03 2.69
C LEU A 67 10.75 -4.61 2.14
N SER A 68 11.33 -3.65 2.87
CA SER A 68 11.54 -2.28 2.38
C SER A 68 12.50 -2.24 1.19
N LYS A 69 13.62 -2.99 1.24
CA LYS A 69 14.54 -3.12 0.11
C LYS A 69 13.86 -3.77 -1.10
N ASP A 70 13.11 -4.85 -0.86
CA ASP A 70 12.40 -5.56 -1.91
C ASP A 70 11.33 -4.68 -2.56
N PHE A 71 10.61 -3.87 -1.77
CA PHE A 71 9.65 -2.88 -2.27
C PHE A 71 10.32 -1.88 -3.20
N ILE A 72 11.44 -1.29 -2.76
CA ILE A 72 12.19 -0.29 -3.54
C ILE A 72 12.74 -0.92 -4.82
N GLU A 73 13.20 -2.17 -4.78
CA GLU A 73 13.62 -2.88 -5.98
C GLU A 73 12.46 -3.06 -6.96
N GLN A 74 11.27 -3.45 -6.48
CA GLN A 74 10.10 -3.59 -7.36
C GLN A 74 9.63 -2.25 -7.93
N ILE A 75 9.53 -1.20 -7.11
CA ILE A 75 9.03 0.10 -7.53
C ILE A 75 9.97 0.79 -8.53
N ASN A 76 11.25 0.40 -8.58
CA ASN A 76 12.22 0.92 -9.55
C ASN A 76 12.23 0.14 -10.88
N LYS A 77 11.62 -1.05 -10.97
CA LYS A 77 11.51 -1.81 -12.23
C LYS A 77 10.50 -1.17 -13.16
N HIS A 78 10.66 -1.30 -14.47
CA HIS A 78 9.64 -0.80 -15.41
C HIS A 78 8.27 -1.44 -15.17
N ASN A 79 8.24 -2.76 -15.01
CA ASN A 79 7.04 -3.53 -14.71
C ASN A 79 7.13 -4.09 -13.29
N LEU A 80 6.01 -4.04 -12.57
CA LEU A 80 5.90 -4.61 -11.23
C LEU A 80 5.76 -6.13 -11.32
N ASP A 81 6.51 -6.85 -10.48
CA ASP A 81 6.26 -8.26 -10.22
C ASP A 81 5.04 -8.35 -9.29
N GLN A 82 3.88 -8.69 -9.87
CA GLN A 82 2.59 -8.69 -9.16
C GLN A 82 2.60 -9.61 -7.94
N GLU A 83 3.28 -10.76 -8.00
CA GLU A 83 3.32 -11.69 -6.87
C GLU A 83 4.12 -11.09 -5.70
N LYS A 84 5.27 -10.48 -5.99
CA LYS A 84 6.12 -9.87 -4.95
C LYS A 84 5.50 -8.62 -4.37
N ILE A 85 5.04 -7.69 -5.22
CA ILE A 85 4.48 -6.43 -4.75
C ILE A 85 3.21 -6.66 -3.95
N THR A 86 2.36 -7.62 -4.37
CA THR A 86 1.15 -7.99 -3.62
C THR A 86 1.50 -8.46 -2.21
N LYS A 87 2.44 -9.40 -2.07
CA LYS A 87 2.85 -9.88 -0.73
C LYS A 87 3.34 -8.74 0.16
N ILE A 88 4.17 -7.84 -0.38
CA ILE A 88 4.75 -6.73 0.36
C ILE A 88 3.66 -5.72 0.79
N VAL A 89 2.80 -5.30 -0.14
CA VAL A 89 1.75 -4.32 0.12
C VAL A 89 0.70 -4.87 1.09
N LEU A 90 0.28 -6.12 0.93
CA LEU A 90 -0.66 -6.76 1.86
C LEU A 90 -0.07 -6.91 3.26
N GLU A 91 1.22 -7.23 3.39
CA GLU A 91 1.88 -7.28 4.70
C GLU A 91 1.88 -5.91 5.36
N LEU A 92 2.19 -4.85 4.61
CA LEU A 92 2.17 -3.49 5.15
C LEU A 92 0.75 -3.05 5.56
N ILE A 93 -0.28 -3.38 4.77
CA ILE A 93 -1.68 -3.15 5.14
C ILE A 93 -2.04 -3.93 6.40
N ARG A 94 -1.63 -5.21 6.50
CA ARG A 94 -1.88 -6.06 7.67
C ARG A 94 -1.26 -5.50 8.94
N LEU A 95 -0.03 -4.97 8.88
CA LEU A 95 0.63 -4.32 10.02
C LEU A 95 -0.16 -3.10 10.51
N ASN A 96 -0.82 -2.41 9.58
CA ASN A 96 -1.56 -1.17 9.80
C ASN A 96 -3.08 -1.34 9.90
N LYS A 97 -3.60 -2.56 9.85
CA LYS A 97 -5.04 -2.84 9.75
C LYS A 97 -5.89 -2.18 10.85
N ASP A 98 -5.31 -2.04 12.05
CA ASP A 98 -6.01 -1.46 13.21
C ASP A 98 -6.20 0.07 13.05
N ASN A 99 -5.50 0.68 12.10
CA ASN A 99 -5.58 2.09 11.74
C ASN A 99 -6.34 2.32 10.41
N ILE A 100 -6.97 1.29 9.83
CA ILE A 100 -7.70 1.36 8.56
C ILE A 100 -9.13 0.84 8.78
N TRP A 101 -10.09 1.30 7.98
CA TRP A 101 -11.45 0.78 7.94
C TRP A 101 -11.48 -0.72 7.67
N ILE A 102 -11.83 -1.51 8.69
CA ILE A 102 -11.82 -2.97 8.63
C ILE A 102 -12.82 -3.52 7.60
N ASP A 103 -13.97 -2.86 7.48
CA ASP A 103 -15.01 -3.11 6.49
C ASP A 103 -14.49 -2.89 5.06
N ALA A 104 -13.75 -1.81 4.80
CA ALA A 104 -13.10 -1.61 3.51
C ALA A 104 -12.06 -2.70 3.22
N LEU A 105 -11.22 -3.04 4.19
CA LEU A 105 -10.21 -4.10 4.03
C LEU A 105 -10.83 -5.45 3.70
N GLU A 106 -11.97 -5.78 4.33
CA GLU A 106 -12.70 -7.01 4.06
C GLU A 106 -13.42 -7.00 2.71
N GLU A 107 -14.05 -5.89 2.34
CA GLU A 107 -14.77 -5.73 1.07
C GLU A 107 -13.83 -5.93 -0.12
N TYR A 108 -12.68 -5.27 -0.07
CA TYR A 108 -11.65 -5.36 -1.10
C TYR A 108 -10.71 -6.58 -0.92
N LYS A 109 -10.95 -7.42 0.09
CA LYS A 109 -10.19 -8.65 0.39
C LYS A 109 -8.69 -8.41 0.53
N LEU A 110 -8.31 -7.29 1.12
CA LEU A 110 -6.91 -6.96 1.43
C LEU A 110 -6.39 -7.65 2.69
N ILE A 111 -7.29 -8.23 3.48
CA ILE A 111 -6.96 -9.06 4.63
C ILE A 111 -7.79 -10.34 4.57
N ASP A 112 -7.21 -11.44 5.05
CA ASP A 112 -7.98 -12.66 5.26
C ASP A 112 -9.00 -12.45 6.38
N LYS A 113 -10.24 -12.89 6.15
CA LYS A 113 -11.24 -13.03 7.20
C LYS A 113 -10.76 -14.13 8.15
N LYS A 114 -10.28 -13.74 9.32
CA LYS A 114 -10.01 -14.68 10.42
C LYS A 114 -11.29 -15.07 11.13
#